data_AF-A0A534JAW3-F1
#
_entry.id   AF-A0A534JAW3-F1
#
_cell.length_a   1.000
_cell.length_b   1.000
_cell.length_c   1.000
_cell.angle_alpha   90.00
_cell.angle_beta   90.00
_cell.angle_gamma   90.00
#
_symmetry.space_group_name_H-M   'P 1'
#
loop_
_entity.id
_entity.type
_entity.pdbx_description
1 polymer ?
#
loop_
_entity_poly.entity_id
_entity_poly.type
_entity_poly.pdbx_seq_one_letter_code
_entity_poly.pdbx_strand_id
1 'polypeptide(L)'
;MFQPWRSFPTMVASGLVLGLVFGGYLPYAREIGTVALIVAMTLALSEIQLKGLSLASEVRAFSQALGWNYVGLTGLILAFALLTPDPDLRAGWVVMAAVPSAIAVVPLTSIAKGDVRGALVSTALLYALSLALVPAITLVFVGRAPPLLDLAVQTFLQIGLPLLASRVLVRLPGIERVRPVGVNLSFFVLVTMVAGANRSAFADLGLVVSLSGAALLRTFGI
;
A
#
# COMPACT_ATOMS: atom_id res chain seq x y z
N MET A 1 13.37 2.82 -28.71
CA MET A 1 14.02 1.78 -27.88
C MET A 1 13.25 1.64 -26.59
N PHE A 2 12.73 0.45 -26.28
CA PHE A 2 12.02 0.18 -25.03
C PHE A 2 13.01 0.21 -23.85
N GLN A 3 12.73 1.01 -22.82
CA GLN A 3 13.57 1.11 -21.61
C GLN A 3 12.85 0.41 -20.45
N PRO A 4 13.18 -0.85 -20.12
CA PRO A 4 12.41 -1.66 -19.17
C PRO A 4 12.32 -1.02 -17.76
N TRP A 5 13.36 -0.33 -17.31
CA TRP A 5 13.39 0.41 -16.03
C TRP A 5 12.46 1.62 -15.95
N ARG A 6 11.92 2.08 -17.08
CA ARG A 6 10.87 3.11 -17.11
C ARG A 6 9.45 2.53 -17.14
N SER A 7 9.31 1.22 -17.34
CA SER A 7 8.03 0.53 -17.41
C SER A 7 7.66 -0.07 -16.06
N PHE A 8 6.62 0.49 -15.42
CA PHE A 8 6.11 -0.01 -14.16
C PHE A 8 5.69 -1.50 -14.21
N PRO A 9 4.87 -1.95 -15.19
CA PRO A 9 4.47 -3.36 -15.27
C PRO A 9 5.66 -4.31 -15.43
N THR A 10 6.67 -3.90 -16.20
CA THR A 10 7.87 -4.71 -16.42
C THR A 10 8.69 -4.86 -15.14
N MET A 11 8.84 -3.78 -14.38
CA MET A 11 9.55 -3.78 -13.09
C MET A 11 8.80 -4.63 -12.05
N VAL A 12 7.48 -4.52 -11.95
CA VAL A 12 6.69 -5.36 -11.03
C VAL A 12 6.75 -6.83 -11.42
N ALA A 13 6.54 -7.16 -12.70
CA ALA A 13 6.59 -8.54 -13.17
C ALA A 13 7.98 -9.17 -12.97
N SER A 14 9.04 -8.41 -13.28
CA SER A 14 10.42 -8.88 -13.06
C SER A 14 10.70 -9.10 -11.59
N GLY A 15 10.22 -8.19 -10.72
CA GLY A 15 10.37 -8.32 -9.28
C GLY A 15 9.65 -9.56 -8.73
N LEU A 16 8.44 -9.84 -9.23
CA LEU A 16 7.69 -11.04 -8.86
C LEU A 16 8.46 -12.32 -9.24
N VAL A 17 8.94 -12.40 -10.49
CA VAL A 17 9.71 -13.55 -10.97
C VAL A 17 10.97 -13.75 -10.11
N LEU A 18 11.73 -12.69 -9.85
CA LEU A 18 12.93 -12.79 -9.02
C LEU A 18 12.62 -13.15 -7.57
N GLY A 19 11.56 -12.58 -6.99
CA GLY A 19 11.11 -12.92 -5.66
C GLY A 19 10.74 -14.40 -5.54
N LEU A 20 10.03 -14.95 -6.52
CA LEU A 20 9.70 -16.37 -6.55
C LEU A 20 10.93 -17.25 -6.74
N VAL A 21 11.87 -16.89 -7.61
CA VAL A 21 13.10 -17.67 -7.87
C VAL A 21 14.04 -17.68 -6.67
N PHE A 22 14.28 -16.52 -6.04
CA PHE A 22 15.25 -16.35 -4.96
C PHE A 22 14.63 -16.36 -3.55
N GLY A 23 13.31 -16.48 -3.43
CA GLY A 23 12.61 -16.52 -2.15
C GLY A 23 13.16 -17.59 -1.20
N GLY A 24 13.32 -17.23 0.07
CA GLY A 24 14.02 -18.03 1.08
C GLY A 24 15.51 -17.69 1.28
N TYR A 25 16.15 -17.02 0.31
CA TYR A 25 17.56 -16.58 0.40
C TYR A 25 17.71 -15.06 0.56
N LEU A 26 16.60 -14.34 0.74
CA LEU A 26 16.58 -12.88 0.87
C LEU A 26 16.56 -12.49 2.36
N PRO A 27 17.71 -12.21 2.99
CA PRO A 27 17.72 -11.73 4.36
C PRO A 27 17.06 -10.35 4.44
N TYR A 28 16.39 -10.08 5.56
CA TYR A 28 15.73 -8.80 5.84
C TYR A 28 14.69 -8.37 4.80
N ALA A 29 14.04 -9.33 4.13
CA ALA A 29 13.06 -9.04 3.08
C ALA A 29 11.94 -8.09 3.56
N ARG A 30 11.48 -8.24 4.81
CA ARG A 30 10.44 -7.38 5.38
C ARG A 30 10.91 -5.93 5.55
N GLU A 31 12.10 -5.74 6.10
CA GLU A 31 12.72 -4.45 6.34
C GLU A 31 13.05 -3.76 5.01
N ILE A 32 13.68 -4.48 4.07
CA ILE A 32 14.04 -3.93 2.75
C ILE A 32 12.78 -3.58 1.95
N GLY A 33 11.74 -4.41 1.99
CA GLY A 33 10.45 -4.10 1.35
C GLY A 33 9.83 -2.83 1.93
N THR A 34 9.87 -2.67 3.26
CA THR A 34 9.36 -1.47 3.94
C THR A 34 10.15 -0.23 3.56
N VAL A 35 11.49 -0.32 3.53
CA VAL A 35 12.37 0.78 3.10
C VAL A 35 12.10 1.14 1.64
N ALA A 36 11.96 0.15 0.75
CA ALA A 36 11.65 0.38 -0.65
C ALA A 36 10.33 1.14 -0.82
N LEU A 37 9.30 0.80 -0.04
CA LEU A 37 8.03 1.54 -0.04
C LEU A 37 8.20 2.98 0.44
N ILE A 38 8.94 3.21 1.54
CA ILE A 38 9.24 4.55 2.05
C ILE A 38 9.95 5.40 0.97
N VAL A 39 10.92 4.81 0.27
CA VAL A 39 11.64 5.48 -0.82
C VAL A 39 10.70 5.78 -2.00
N ALA A 40 9.88 4.81 -2.44
CA ALA A 40 8.91 5.01 -3.52
C ALA A 40 7.96 6.18 -3.21
N MET A 41 7.45 6.20 -1.98
CA MET A 41 6.58 7.28 -1.50
C MET A 41 7.30 8.63 -1.46
N THR A 42 8.50 8.69 -0.89
CA THR A 42 9.28 9.93 -0.79
C THR A 42 9.51 10.54 -2.16
N LEU A 43 9.87 9.71 -3.14
CA LEU A 43 10.08 10.12 -4.53
C LEU A 43 8.78 10.60 -5.17
N ALA A 44 7.67 9.87 -5.02
CA ALA A 44 6.39 10.28 -5.59
C ALA A 44 5.87 11.59 -4.98
N LEU A 45 6.00 11.75 -3.66
CA LEU A 45 5.55 12.96 -2.95
C LEU A 45 6.37 14.21 -3.30
N SER A 46 7.59 14.05 -3.83
CA SER A 46 8.41 15.16 -4.29
C SER A 46 7.81 15.89 -5.50
N GLU A 47 6.90 15.26 -6.24
CA GLU A 47 6.19 15.90 -7.36
C GLU A 47 5.09 16.88 -6.88
N ILE A 48 4.63 16.73 -5.65
CA ILE A 48 3.45 17.42 -5.15
C ILE A 48 3.85 18.77 -4.53
N GLN A 49 3.22 19.84 -5.02
CA GLN A 49 3.25 21.15 -4.37
C GLN A 49 2.19 21.19 -3.25
N LEU A 50 2.62 21.27 -1.99
CA LEU A 50 1.71 21.34 -0.83
C LEU A 50 1.09 22.74 -0.61
N LYS A 51 1.41 23.73 -1.47
CA LYS A 51 0.85 25.08 -1.36
C LYS A 51 -0.64 25.06 -1.72
N GLY A 52 -1.47 25.64 -0.87
CA GLY A 52 -2.91 25.78 -1.11
C GLY A 52 -3.74 24.51 -0.84
N LEU A 53 -3.24 23.59 -0.01
CA LEU A 53 -4.04 22.47 0.50
C LEU A 53 -5.18 23.02 1.38
N SER A 54 -6.42 22.80 0.97
CA SER A 54 -7.60 23.09 1.79
C SER A 54 -8.37 21.80 1.97
N LEU A 55 -8.69 21.43 3.22
CA LEU A 55 -9.50 20.23 3.45
C LEU A 55 -10.88 20.38 2.81
N ALA A 56 -11.43 21.59 2.80
CA ALA A 56 -12.73 21.90 2.21
C ALA A 56 -12.80 21.58 0.70
N SER A 57 -11.74 21.86 -0.07
CA SER A 57 -11.70 21.55 -1.50
C SER A 57 -11.63 20.05 -1.78
N GLU A 58 -11.10 19.26 -0.84
CA GLU A 58 -10.86 17.82 -1.01
C GLU A 58 -11.96 16.95 -0.37
N VAL A 59 -13.00 17.54 0.25
CA VAL A 59 -14.07 16.80 0.95
C VAL A 59 -14.73 15.76 0.04
N ARG A 60 -14.96 16.10 -1.23
CA ARG A 60 -15.58 15.17 -2.20
C ARG A 60 -14.65 13.99 -2.51
N ALA A 61 -13.36 14.24 -2.71
CA ALA A 61 -12.38 13.19 -2.95
C ALA A 61 -12.25 12.28 -1.72
N PHE A 62 -12.21 12.89 -0.53
CA PHE A 62 -12.15 12.16 0.73
C PHE A 62 -13.43 11.34 0.98
N SER A 63 -14.63 11.88 0.76
CA SER A 63 -15.87 11.14 0.99
C SER A 63 -16.03 9.96 0.04
N GLN A 64 -15.60 10.10 -1.21
CA GLN A 64 -15.53 9.00 -2.17
C GLN A 64 -14.52 7.94 -1.73
N ALA A 65 -13.31 8.37 -1.32
CA ALA A 65 -12.30 7.46 -0.81
C ALA A 65 -12.76 6.72 0.46
N LEU A 66 -13.44 7.42 1.38
CA LEU A 66 -14.02 6.85 2.58
C LEU A 66 -15.11 5.82 2.27
N GLY A 67 -16.04 6.15 1.38
CA GLY A 67 -17.10 5.23 0.96
C GLY A 67 -16.52 3.97 0.30
N TRP A 68 -15.63 4.12 -0.67
CA TRP A 68 -15.03 2.98 -1.34
C TRP A 68 -14.11 2.16 -0.43
N ASN A 69 -13.34 2.80 0.45
CA ASN A 69 -12.39 2.10 1.29
C ASN A 69 -13.05 1.43 2.50
N TYR A 70 -13.86 2.15 3.28
CA TYR A 70 -14.38 1.63 4.55
C TYR A 70 -15.79 1.04 4.45
N VAL A 71 -16.56 1.34 3.40
CA VAL A 71 -17.86 0.71 3.18
C VAL A 71 -17.73 -0.42 2.16
N GLY A 72 -17.33 -0.10 0.93
CA GLY A 72 -17.24 -1.08 -0.15
C GLY A 72 -16.18 -2.14 0.11
N LEU A 73 -14.91 -1.71 0.23
CA LEU A 73 -13.77 -2.61 0.30
C LEU A 73 -13.71 -3.37 1.64
N THR A 74 -13.84 -2.69 2.78
CA THR A 74 -13.92 -3.35 4.09
C THR A 74 -15.08 -4.34 4.13
N GLY A 75 -16.27 -3.97 3.66
CA GLY A 75 -17.42 -4.88 3.62
C GLY A 75 -17.16 -6.14 2.80
N LEU A 76 -16.58 -5.99 1.60
CA LEU A 76 -16.22 -7.11 0.74
C LEU A 76 -15.16 -8.03 1.39
N ILE A 77 -14.12 -7.46 2.00
CA ILE A 77 -13.07 -8.25 2.65
C ILE A 77 -13.60 -8.97 3.89
N LEU A 78 -14.48 -8.33 4.67
CA LEU A 78 -15.13 -8.99 5.81
C LEU A 78 -16.02 -10.16 5.36
N ALA A 79 -16.67 -10.06 4.19
CA ALA A 79 -17.37 -11.20 3.61
C ALA A 79 -16.41 -12.37 3.30
N PHE A 80 -15.20 -12.11 2.80
CA PHE A 80 -14.17 -13.16 2.64
C PHE A 80 -13.77 -13.77 3.97
N ALA A 81 -13.63 -12.97 5.03
CA ALA A 81 -13.34 -13.46 6.37
C ALA A 81 -14.43 -14.43 6.87
N LEU A 82 -15.71 -14.09 6.69
CA LEU A 82 -16.84 -14.93 7.09
C LEU A 82 -16.88 -16.27 6.32
N LEU A 83 -16.48 -16.27 5.05
CA LEU A 83 -16.45 -17.46 4.20
C LEU A 83 -15.18 -18.31 4.40
N THR A 84 -14.16 -17.81 5.10
CA THR A 84 -12.89 -18.49 5.31
C THR A 84 -12.97 -19.38 6.56
N PRO A 85 -12.83 -20.71 6.46
CA PRO A 85 -12.92 -21.61 7.62
C PRO A 85 -11.70 -21.53 8.55
N ASP A 86 -10.52 -21.36 7.96
CA ASP A 86 -9.25 -21.29 8.68
C ASP A 86 -9.19 -20.03 9.58
N PRO A 87 -8.99 -20.18 10.89
CA PRO A 87 -8.99 -19.04 11.82
C PRO A 87 -7.87 -18.02 11.57
N ASP A 88 -6.70 -18.47 11.14
CA ASP A 88 -5.53 -17.60 10.92
C ASP A 88 -5.71 -16.77 9.64
N LEU A 89 -6.20 -17.40 8.57
CA LEU A 89 -6.56 -16.69 7.34
C LEU A 89 -7.74 -15.73 7.56
N ARG A 90 -8.74 -16.15 8.36
CA ARG A 90 -9.85 -15.28 8.75
C ARG A 90 -9.36 -14.04 9.49
N ALA A 91 -8.48 -14.19 10.47
CA ALA A 91 -7.88 -13.07 11.19
C ALA A 91 -7.10 -12.15 10.24
N GLY A 92 -6.36 -12.73 9.28
CA GLY A 92 -5.67 -11.99 8.22
C GLY A 92 -6.63 -11.11 7.40
N TRP A 93 -7.77 -11.65 6.97
CA TRP A 93 -8.79 -10.87 6.25
C TRP A 93 -9.37 -9.74 7.09
N VAL A 94 -9.71 -10.01 8.36
CA VAL A 94 -10.26 -8.97 9.25
C VAL A 94 -9.27 -7.83 9.45
N VAL A 95 -8.00 -8.15 9.70
CA VAL A 95 -6.95 -7.13 9.82
C VAL A 95 -6.79 -6.36 8.51
N MET A 96 -6.82 -7.05 7.37
CA MET A 96 -6.73 -6.40 6.05
C MET A 96 -7.94 -5.48 5.77
N ALA A 97 -9.14 -5.84 6.24
CA ALA A 97 -10.35 -5.05 6.10
C ALA A 97 -10.34 -3.78 6.98
N ALA A 98 -9.67 -3.86 8.13
CA ALA A 98 -9.62 -2.78 9.11
C ALA A 98 -8.64 -1.67 8.72
N VAL A 99 -7.55 -2.04 8.04
CA VAL A 99 -6.49 -1.12 7.62
C VAL A 99 -6.95 -0.33 6.39
N PRO A 100 -6.68 0.99 6.32
CA PRO A 100 -7.05 1.82 5.19
C PRO A 100 -6.33 1.39 3.91
N SER A 101 -6.73 1.97 2.77
CA SER A 101 -6.11 1.70 1.47
C SER A 101 -4.58 1.80 1.52
N ALA A 102 -3.90 0.89 0.85
CA ALA A 102 -2.43 0.82 0.87
C ALA A 102 -1.80 2.13 0.38
N ILE A 103 -0.72 2.54 1.01
CA ILE A 103 -0.10 3.85 0.73
C ILE A 103 0.56 3.90 -0.64
N ALA A 104 0.81 2.73 -1.24
CA ALA A 104 1.18 2.58 -2.64
C ALA A 104 0.16 3.23 -3.61
N VAL A 105 -1.08 3.51 -3.18
CA VAL A 105 -2.05 4.25 -3.99
C VAL A 105 -1.50 5.61 -4.42
N VAL A 106 -0.78 6.36 -3.57
CA VAL A 106 -0.25 7.69 -3.94
C VAL A 106 0.77 7.62 -5.09
N PRO A 107 1.86 6.82 -5.02
CA PRO A 107 2.78 6.69 -6.15
C PRO A 107 2.13 6.05 -7.38
N LEU A 108 1.19 5.10 -7.22
CA LEU A 108 0.46 4.51 -8.35
C LEU A 108 -0.44 5.54 -9.04
N THR A 109 -1.08 6.44 -8.30
CA THR A 109 -1.86 7.55 -8.87
C THR A 109 -0.97 8.50 -9.66
N SER A 110 0.26 8.78 -9.21
CA SER A 110 1.24 9.57 -9.98
C SER A 110 1.60 8.87 -11.30
N ILE A 111 1.91 7.57 -11.26
CA ILE A 111 2.20 6.77 -12.47
C ILE A 111 1.00 6.76 -13.43
N ALA A 112 -0.21 6.62 -12.90
CA ALA A 112 -1.46 6.62 -13.66
C ALA A 112 -1.91 8.03 -14.11
N LYS A 113 -1.15 9.08 -13.77
CA LYS A 113 -1.48 10.49 -14.06
C LYS A 113 -2.85 10.94 -13.49
N GLY A 114 -3.26 10.35 -12.38
CA GLY A 114 -4.47 10.74 -11.66
C GLY A 114 -4.26 11.94 -10.73
N ASP A 115 -5.27 12.25 -9.93
CA ASP A 115 -5.19 13.30 -8.91
C ASP A 115 -4.37 12.86 -7.68
N VAL A 116 -3.06 13.07 -7.76
CA VAL A 116 -2.11 12.73 -6.69
C VAL A 116 -2.39 13.54 -5.42
N ARG A 117 -2.88 14.78 -5.54
CA ARG A 117 -3.17 15.66 -4.41
C ARG A 117 -4.38 15.15 -3.64
N GLY A 118 -5.48 14.88 -4.33
CA GLY A 118 -6.68 14.27 -3.74
C GLY A 118 -6.39 12.91 -3.11
N ALA A 119 -5.58 12.08 -3.79
CA ALA A 119 -5.14 10.78 -3.26
C ALA A 119 -4.31 10.93 -1.98
N LEU A 120 -3.35 11.86 -1.93
CA LEU A 120 -2.54 12.12 -0.74
C LEU A 120 -3.39 12.59 0.44
N VAL A 121 -4.26 13.59 0.24
CA VAL A 121 -5.10 14.14 1.31
C VAL A 121 -6.08 13.08 1.81
N SER A 122 -6.74 12.37 0.90
CA SER A 122 -7.66 11.30 1.27
C SER A 122 -6.95 10.18 2.03
N THR A 123 -5.77 9.76 1.58
CA THR A 123 -4.96 8.74 2.28
C THR A 123 -4.59 9.23 3.69
N ALA A 124 -4.11 10.46 3.84
CA ALA A 124 -3.76 11.01 5.16
C ALA A 124 -4.95 11.05 6.12
N LEU A 125 -6.13 11.46 5.64
CA LEU A 125 -7.36 11.49 6.44
C LEU A 125 -7.86 10.09 6.78
N LEU A 126 -7.79 9.13 5.85
CA LEU A 126 -8.14 7.73 6.10
C LEU A 126 -7.22 7.11 7.15
N TYR A 127 -5.93 7.41 7.13
CA TYR A 127 -4.97 6.97 8.15
C TYR A 127 -5.16 7.65 9.50
N ALA A 128 -5.61 8.91 9.53
CA ALA A 128 -6.01 9.55 10.78
C ALA A 128 -7.26 8.85 11.35
N LEU A 129 -8.25 8.57 10.50
CA LEU A 129 -9.47 7.86 10.88
C LEU A 129 -9.19 6.40 11.28
N SER A 130 -8.17 5.76 10.70
CA SER A 130 -7.78 4.39 11.01
C SER A 130 -7.31 4.22 12.45
N LEU A 131 -6.84 5.27 13.10
CA LEU A 131 -6.50 5.22 14.54
C LEU A 131 -7.71 4.82 15.39
N ALA A 132 -8.92 5.14 14.96
CA ALA A 132 -10.16 4.69 15.62
C ALA A 132 -10.75 3.44 14.96
N LEU A 133 -10.79 3.38 13.62
CA LEU A 133 -11.45 2.29 12.92
C LEU A 133 -10.72 0.95 13.00
N VAL A 134 -9.38 0.95 12.95
CA VAL A 134 -8.60 -0.29 13.07
C VAL A 134 -8.86 -0.98 14.40
N PRO A 135 -8.71 -0.32 15.57
CA PRO A 135 -8.99 -0.97 16.85
C PRO A 135 -10.47 -1.33 17.00
N ALA A 136 -11.41 -0.52 16.50
CA ALA A 136 -12.83 -0.85 16.55
C ALA A 136 -13.18 -2.12 15.77
N ILE A 137 -12.76 -2.22 14.51
CA ILE A 137 -13.04 -3.38 13.64
C ILE A 137 -12.34 -4.63 14.20
N THR A 138 -11.06 -4.53 14.55
CA THR A 138 -10.32 -5.68 15.09
C THR A 138 -10.85 -6.14 16.46
N LEU A 139 -11.30 -5.23 17.33
CA LEU A 139 -11.94 -5.59 18.59
C LEU A 139 -13.26 -6.35 18.35
N VAL A 140 -14.09 -5.90 17.41
CA VAL A 140 -15.39 -6.53 17.12
C VAL A 140 -15.23 -7.91 16.50
N PHE A 141 -14.32 -8.08 15.53
CA PHE A 141 -14.22 -9.30 14.73
C PHE A 141 -13.12 -10.27 15.17
N VAL A 142 -12.07 -9.79 15.85
CA VAL A 142 -10.96 -10.61 16.36
C VAL A 142 -10.98 -10.71 17.90
N GLY A 143 -11.69 -9.81 18.59
CA GLY A 143 -11.73 -9.76 20.05
C GLY A 143 -10.51 -9.10 20.69
N ARG A 144 -9.59 -8.53 19.90
CA ARG A 144 -8.39 -7.83 20.37
C ARG A 144 -8.13 -6.60 19.53
N ALA A 145 -7.83 -5.49 20.19
CA ALA A 145 -7.41 -4.26 19.54
C ALA A 145 -5.88 -4.10 19.61
N PRO A 146 -5.23 -3.70 18.50
CA PRO A 146 -3.83 -3.30 18.55
C PRO A 146 -3.65 -2.01 19.37
N PRO A 147 -2.46 -1.79 19.99
CA PRO A 147 -2.18 -0.57 20.73
C PRO A 147 -2.26 0.68 19.85
N LEU A 148 -2.93 1.73 20.33
CA LEU A 148 -3.07 3.01 19.61
C LEU A 148 -1.71 3.65 19.27
N LEU A 149 -0.73 3.52 20.18
CA LEU A 149 0.60 4.08 19.98
C LEU A 149 1.31 3.44 18.78
N ASP A 150 1.20 2.12 18.62
CA ASP A 150 1.82 1.39 17.52
C ASP A 150 1.22 1.83 16.17
N LEU A 151 -0.11 2.01 16.13
CA LEU A 151 -0.80 2.54 14.97
C LEU A 151 -0.36 3.98 14.64
N ALA A 152 -0.25 4.85 15.65
CA ALA A 152 0.19 6.23 15.47
C ALA A 152 1.63 6.30 14.95
N VAL A 153 2.54 5.52 15.52
CA VAL A 153 3.94 5.41 15.08
C VAL A 153 3.99 4.87 13.65
N GLN A 154 3.23 3.83 13.33
CA GLN A 154 3.19 3.27 11.99
C GLN A 154 2.67 4.29 10.97
N THR A 155 1.57 4.99 11.27
CA THR A 155 1.04 6.07 10.43
C THR A 155 2.08 7.16 10.20
N PHE A 156 2.79 7.57 11.24
CA PHE A 156 3.87 8.56 11.11
C PHE A 156 5.03 8.05 10.25
N LEU A 157 5.51 6.83 10.48
CA LEU A 157 6.61 6.24 9.71
C LEU A 157 6.25 6.05 8.23
N GLN A 158 5.00 5.73 7.95
CA GLN A 158 4.58 5.41 6.60
C GLN A 158 4.07 6.63 5.81
N ILE A 159 3.58 7.70 6.45
CA ILE A 159 3.10 8.92 5.76
C ILE A 159 3.92 10.13 6.15
N GLY A 160 4.04 10.41 7.45
CA GLY A 160 4.73 11.59 7.98
C GLY A 160 6.19 11.65 7.56
N LEU A 161 6.93 10.55 7.73
CA LEU A 161 8.34 10.47 7.39
C LEU A 161 8.59 10.66 5.88
N PRO A 162 7.94 9.92 4.94
CA PRO A 162 8.07 10.19 3.51
C PRO A 162 7.68 11.60 3.10
N LEU A 163 6.64 12.18 3.72
CA LEU A 163 6.23 13.55 3.44
C LEU A 163 7.33 14.54 3.82
N LEU A 164 7.90 14.44 5.02
CA LEU A 164 9.00 15.29 5.47
C LEU A 164 10.25 15.11 4.59
N ALA A 165 10.64 13.86 4.34
CA ALA A 165 11.78 13.53 3.49
C ALA A 165 11.60 14.08 2.07
N SER A 166 10.39 14.04 1.51
CA SER A 166 10.11 14.56 0.17
C SER A 166 10.38 16.05 0.06
N ARG A 167 10.14 16.84 1.13
CA ARG A 167 10.38 18.30 1.12
C ARG A 167 11.85 18.64 1.04
N VAL A 168 12.70 17.84 1.67
CA VAL A 168 14.16 17.97 1.55
C VAL A 168 14.58 17.58 0.14
N LEU A 169 14.00 16.50 -0.39
CA LEU A 169 14.36 15.95 -1.70
C LEU A 169 14.02 16.89 -2.88
N VAL A 170 12.93 17.66 -2.78
CA VAL A 170 12.56 18.69 -3.78
C VAL A 170 13.62 19.77 -3.95
N ARG A 171 14.45 20.02 -2.94
CA ARG A 171 15.53 21.02 -3.01
C ARG A 171 16.72 20.53 -3.82
N LEU A 172 16.81 19.25 -4.16
CA LEU A 172 17.92 18.69 -4.93
C LEU A 172 17.71 18.93 -6.43
N PRO A 173 18.68 19.55 -7.13
CA PRO A 173 18.59 19.74 -8.57
C PRO A 173 18.59 18.39 -9.30
N GLY A 174 17.71 18.24 -10.28
CA GLY A 174 17.65 17.04 -11.14
C GLY A 174 16.83 15.87 -10.58
N ILE A 175 16.21 16.01 -9.40
CA ILE A 175 15.35 14.96 -8.82
C ILE A 175 14.21 14.54 -9.77
N GLU A 176 13.68 15.48 -10.54
CA GLU A 176 12.61 15.24 -11.51
C GLU A 176 12.97 14.22 -12.58
N ARG A 177 14.27 14.12 -12.94
CA ARG A 177 14.74 13.16 -13.94
C ARG A 177 14.87 11.75 -13.38
N VAL A 178 15.24 11.64 -12.10
CA VAL A 178 15.51 10.35 -11.43
C VAL A 178 14.22 9.75 -10.86
N ARG A 179 13.28 10.60 -10.44
CA ARG A 179 12.03 10.21 -9.76
C ARG A 179 11.28 9.06 -10.46
N PRO A 180 10.94 9.11 -11.76
CA PRO A 180 10.14 8.05 -12.39
C PRO A 180 10.83 6.68 -12.36
N VAL A 181 12.16 6.68 -12.59
CA VAL A 181 12.96 5.45 -12.54
C VAL A 181 13.11 4.95 -11.10
N GLY A 182 13.34 5.85 -10.16
CA GLY A 182 13.46 5.53 -8.75
C GLY A 182 12.20 4.91 -8.17
N VAL A 183 11.01 5.45 -8.49
CA VAL A 183 9.73 4.87 -8.06
C VAL A 183 9.56 3.44 -8.60
N ASN A 184 9.78 3.25 -9.90
CA ASN A 184 9.67 1.93 -10.52
C ASN A 184 10.65 0.90 -9.93
N LEU A 185 11.90 1.32 -9.70
CA LEU A 185 12.92 0.46 -9.11
C LEU A 185 12.58 0.10 -7.65
N SER A 186 12.04 1.05 -6.89
CA SER A 186 11.55 0.77 -5.53
C SER A 186 10.41 -0.25 -5.54
N PHE A 187 9.48 -0.17 -6.50
CA PHE A 187 8.43 -1.19 -6.64
C PHE A 187 8.98 -2.55 -7.07
N PHE A 188 9.97 -2.60 -7.95
CA PHE A 188 10.69 -3.83 -8.29
C PHE A 188 11.28 -4.48 -7.02
N VAL A 189 12.00 -3.72 -6.20
CA VAL A 189 12.58 -4.22 -4.94
C VAL A 189 11.48 -4.66 -3.98
N LEU A 190 10.45 -3.84 -3.77
CA LEU A 190 9.32 -4.15 -2.90
C LEU A 190 8.67 -5.48 -3.28
N VAL A 191 8.33 -5.67 -4.56
CA VAL A 191 7.66 -6.89 -5.03
C VAL A 191 8.59 -8.10 -4.92
N THR A 192 9.88 -7.94 -5.25
CA THR A 192 10.89 -9.00 -5.07
C THR A 192 10.93 -9.47 -3.62
N MET A 193 10.99 -8.54 -2.67
CA MET A 193 11.09 -8.85 -1.26
C MET A 193 9.80 -9.45 -0.70
N VAL A 194 8.63 -8.89 -1.04
CA VAL A 194 7.34 -9.40 -0.55
C VAL A 194 7.03 -10.77 -1.13
N ALA A 195 7.21 -10.98 -2.44
CA ALA A 195 6.99 -12.28 -3.06
C ALA A 195 7.99 -13.32 -2.54
N GLY A 196 9.26 -12.95 -2.37
CA GLY A 196 10.29 -13.84 -1.87
C GLY A 196 10.11 -14.24 -0.40
N ALA A 197 9.68 -13.31 0.46
CA ALA A 197 9.37 -13.60 1.86
C ALA A 197 8.19 -14.55 2.03
N ASN A 198 7.25 -14.54 1.07
CA ASN A 198 6.04 -15.35 1.10
C ASN A 198 6.10 -16.54 0.12
N ARG A 199 7.29 -16.90 -0.39
CA ARG A 199 7.47 -17.97 -1.38
C ARG A 199 6.83 -19.29 -0.96
N SER A 200 6.91 -19.65 0.31
CA SER A 200 6.32 -20.91 0.82
C SER A 200 4.81 -20.98 0.61
N ALA A 201 4.11 -19.85 0.71
CA ALA A 201 2.66 -19.78 0.46
C ALA A 201 2.32 -20.09 -1.02
N PHE A 202 3.26 -19.89 -1.95
CA PHE A 202 3.07 -20.23 -3.36
C PHE A 202 3.18 -21.73 -3.65
N ALA A 203 3.62 -22.55 -2.68
CA ALA A 203 3.66 -24.02 -2.84
C ALA A 203 2.28 -24.66 -2.73
N ASP A 204 1.34 -24.01 -2.04
CA ASP A 204 -0.04 -24.47 -1.92
C ASP A 204 -0.89 -23.85 -3.04
N LEU A 205 -1.15 -24.63 -4.09
CA LEU A 205 -1.96 -24.19 -5.24
C LEU A 205 -3.38 -23.80 -4.84
N GLY A 206 -3.99 -24.47 -3.85
CA GLY A 206 -5.34 -24.17 -3.39
C GLY A 206 -5.38 -22.81 -2.70
N LEU A 207 -4.38 -22.53 -1.86
CA LEU A 207 -4.20 -21.23 -1.23
C LEU A 207 -3.95 -20.13 -2.28
N VAL A 208 -3.05 -20.37 -3.24
CA VAL A 208 -2.75 -19.39 -4.29
C VAL A 208 -3.98 -19.05 -5.11
N VAL A 209 -4.74 -20.06 -5.56
CA VAL A 209 -5.94 -19.85 -6.38
C VAL A 209 -7.02 -19.10 -5.59
N SER A 210 -7.26 -19.49 -4.33
CA SER A 210 -8.27 -18.83 -3.50
C SER A 210 -7.91 -17.38 -3.18
N LEU A 211 -6.68 -17.11 -2.75
CA LEU A 211 -6.21 -15.75 -2.44
C LEU A 211 -6.12 -14.88 -3.69
N SER A 212 -5.68 -15.44 -4.83
CA SER A 212 -5.65 -14.70 -6.10
C SER A 212 -7.05 -14.36 -6.59
N GLY A 213 -8.00 -15.30 -6.49
CA GLY A 213 -9.41 -15.07 -6.82
C GLY A 213 -10.02 -13.97 -5.95
N ALA A 214 -9.81 -14.03 -4.63
CA ALA A 214 -10.24 -13.00 -3.69
C ALA A 214 -9.57 -11.65 -4.00
N ALA A 215 -8.29 -11.61 -4.34
CA ALA A 215 -7.57 -10.39 -4.72
C ALA A 215 -8.10 -9.78 -6.04
N LEU A 216 -8.44 -10.62 -7.02
CA LEU A 216 -9.04 -10.18 -8.28
C LEU A 216 -10.45 -9.60 -8.05
N LEU A 217 -11.29 -10.31 -7.28
CA LEU A 217 -12.63 -9.82 -6.91
C LEU A 217 -12.55 -8.51 -6.13
N ARG A 218 -11.61 -8.41 -5.17
CA ARG A 218 -11.36 -7.19 -4.41
C ARG A 218 -10.98 -6.00 -5.30
N THR A 219 -10.18 -6.24 -6.34
CA THR A 219 -9.57 -5.17 -7.15
C THR A 219 -10.44 -4.76 -8.34
N PHE A 220 -11.19 -5.70 -8.92
CA PHE A 220 -11.95 -5.48 -10.16
C PHE A 220 -13.46 -5.76 -10.03
N GLY A 221 -13.92 -6.33 -8.91
CA GLY A 221 -15.32 -6.69 -8.71
C GLY A 221 -16.20 -5.55 -8.17
N ILE A 222 -15.59 -4.46 -7.69
CA ILE A 222 -16.24 -3.23 -7.19
C ILE A 222 -15.49 -2.02 -7.71
#